data_AF-A0A957YJC7-F1
#
_entry.id   AF-A0A957YJC7-F1
#
_cell.length_a   1.000
_cell.length_b   1.000
_cell.length_c   1.000
_cell.angle_alpha   90.00
_cell.angle_beta   90.00
_cell.angle_gamma   90.00
#
_symmetry.space_group_name_H-M   'P 1'
#
loop_
_entity.id
_entity.type
_entity.pdbx_description
1 polymer ?
#
loop_
_entity_poly.entity_id
_entity_poly.type
_entity_poly.pdbx_seq_one_letter_code
_entity_poly.pdbx_strand_id
1 'polypeptide(L)'
;MPISYRDTNSPNEFRFPDPRRRPEVVKLGQTFIACELSRPVEQQTPFTPIIANLLQQVLASEKALLQAERERKTASSELKRLVTKAKDVIMTMWKSVTAKCSAKPYQATRWGFAYKARTGNVLLPQTFDERLRTLHDYITQEQHQPEAER
;
A
#
# COMPACT_ATOMS: atom_id res chain seq x y z
N MET A 1 8.08 -2.57 -25.30
CA MET A 1 9.29 -2.87 -26.07
C MET A 1 10.37 -1.87 -25.68
N PRO A 2 11.58 -2.28 -25.25
CA PRO A 2 12.65 -1.34 -24.96
C PRO A 2 13.30 -0.92 -26.27
N ILE A 3 13.32 0.39 -26.55
CA ILE A 3 14.00 0.95 -27.72
C ILE A 3 15.50 0.88 -27.45
N SER A 4 16.19 0.02 -28.21
CA SER A 4 17.65 -0.10 -28.20
C SER A 4 18.26 1.00 -29.06
N TYR A 5 18.75 2.08 -28.43
CA TYR A 5 19.66 3.02 -29.10
C TYR A 5 21.06 2.39 -29.12
N ARG A 6 21.42 1.74 -30.23
CA ARG A 6 22.80 1.40 -30.55
C ARG A 6 23.20 2.20 -31.79
N ASP A 7 23.86 3.32 -31.55
CA ASP A 7 24.64 4.02 -32.56
C ASP A 7 25.99 4.38 -31.94
N THR A 8 26.84 3.37 -31.81
CA THR A 8 28.05 3.38 -30.95
C THR A 8 29.26 4.11 -31.58
N ASN A 9 29.08 4.89 -32.65
CA ASN A 9 30.18 5.54 -33.37
C ASN A 9 30.06 7.06 -33.51
N SER A 10 29.27 7.73 -32.65
CA SER A 10 29.37 9.19 -32.51
C SER A 10 30.43 9.54 -31.47
N PRO A 11 31.47 10.34 -31.81
CA PRO A 11 32.44 10.84 -30.82
C PRO A 11 31.81 11.72 -29.73
N ASN A 12 30.52 12.06 -29.87
CA ASN A 12 29.70 12.79 -28.92
C ASN A 12 28.57 11.94 -28.31
N GLU A 13 28.76 10.61 -28.16
CA GLU A 13 27.81 9.77 -27.43
C GLU A 13 27.84 10.15 -25.94
N PHE A 14 27.10 11.21 -25.59
CA PHE A 14 26.83 11.62 -24.21
C PHE A 14 26.00 10.53 -23.55
N ARG A 15 26.69 9.52 -23.02
CA ARG A 15 26.06 8.55 -22.14
C ARG A 15 25.67 9.28 -20.88
N PHE A 16 24.36 9.34 -20.64
CA PHE A 16 23.86 9.79 -19.35
C PHE A 16 24.54 8.97 -18.25
N PRO A 17 25.06 9.62 -17.20
CA PRO A 17 25.78 8.94 -16.13
C PRO A 17 24.88 7.88 -15.48
N ASP A 18 25.50 6.80 -15.02
CA ASP A 18 24.86 5.72 -14.25
C ASP A 18 23.79 6.32 -13.30
N PRO A 19 22.56 5.78 -13.23
CA PRO A 19 21.53 6.25 -12.30
C PRO A 19 22.03 6.44 -10.85
N ARG A 20 23.04 5.68 -10.42
CA ARG A 20 23.69 5.81 -9.10
C ARG A 20 24.50 7.08 -8.94
N ARG A 21 25.00 7.67 -10.03
CA ARG A 21 25.77 8.93 -10.08
C ARG A 21 24.89 10.16 -10.25
N ARG A 22 23.57 9.99 -10.41
CA ARG A 22 22.61 11.10 -10.50
C ARG A 22 22.77 12.14 -9.37
N PRO A 23 23.00 11.77 -8.09
CA PRO A 23 23.21 12.77 -7.02
C PRO A 23 24.46 13.64 -7.25
N GLU A 24 25.54 13.04 -7.74
CA GLU A 24 26.79 13.75 -8.03
C GLU A 24 26.60 14.75 -9.18
N VAL A 25 25.84 14.36 -10.21
CA VAL A 25 25.54 15.19 -11.38
C VAL A 25 24.64 16.36 -11.01
N VAL A 26 23.62 16.13 -10.17
CA VAL A 26 22.76 17.20 -9.64
C VAL A 26 23.60 18.18 -8.81
N LYS A 27 24.52 17.68 -7.98
CA LYS A 27 25.41 18.52 -7.16
C LYS A 27 26.40 19.34 -8.00
N LEU A 28 26.94 18.76 -9.07
CA LEU A 28 27.79 19.47 -10.03
C LEU A 28 26.99 20.56 -10.77
N GLY A 29 25.77 20.25 -11.20
CA GLY A 29 24.87 21.23 -11.82
C GLY A 29 24.50 22.38 -10.88
N GLN A 30 24.21 22.08 -9.61
CA GLN A 30 23.99 23.10 -8.57
C GLN A 30 25.21 24.01 -8.38
N THR A 31 26.40 23.42 -8.30
CA THR A 31 27.65 24.18 -8.17
C THR A 31 27.90 25.07 -9.39
N PHE A 32 27.69 24.53 -10.59
CA PHE A 32 27.85 25.29 -11.84
C PHE A 32 26.90 26.50 -11.88
N ILE A 33 25.61 26.28 -11.61
CA ILE A 33 24.61 27.37 -11.57
C ILE A 33 25.00 28.42 -10.52
N ALA A 34 25.41 28.00 -9.33
CA ALA A 34 25.81 28.94 -8.27
C ALA A 34 27.03 29.78 -8.69
N CYS A 35 28.02 29.17 -9.33
CA CYS A 35 29.18 29.89 -9.88
C CYS A 35 28.78 30.83 -11.02
N GLU A 36 27.91 30.41 -11.95
CA GLU A 36 27.42 31.24 -13.05
C GLU A 36 26.61 32.44 -12.55
N LEU A 37 25.68 32.23 -11.61
CA LEU A 37 24.87 33.30 -11.04
C LEU A 37 25.68 34.30 -10.19
N SER A 38 26.90 33.93 -9.75
CA SER A 38 27.80 34.85 -9.06
C SER A 38 28.51 35.85 -9.99
N ARG A 39 28.46 35.62 -11.31
CA ARG A 39 29.05 36.50 -12.32
C ARG A 39 28.07 37.62 -12.71
N PRO A 40 28.57 38.79 -13.17
CA PRO A 40 27.73 39.80 -13.80
C PRO A 40 26.90 39.19 -14.94
N VAL A 41 25.66 39.63 -15.12
CA VAL A 41 24.69 39.06 -16.08
C VAL A 41 25.28 38.97 -17.50
N GLU A 42 26.09 39.95 -17.88
CA GLU A 42 26.78 40.04 -19.17
C GLU A 42 27.78 38.90 -19.43
N GLN A 43 28.26 38.25 -18.37
CA GLN A 43 29.21 37.14 -18.41
C GLN A 43 28.55 35.78 -18.17
N GLN A 44 27.23 35.76 -17.92
CA GLN A 44 26.49 34.52 -17.72
C GLN A 44 26.20 33.86 -19.06
N THR A 45 26.20 32.54 -19.07
CA THR A 45 25.77 31.82 -20.27
C THR A 45 24.28 32.04 -20.52
N PRO A 46 23.84 32.15 -21.79
CA PRO A 46 22.42 32.36 -22.12
C PRO A 46 21.51 31.20 -21.67
N PHE A 47 22.10 30.03 -21.38
CA PHE A 47 21.36 28.85 -20.91
C PHE A 47 21.23 28.77 -19.39
N THR A 48 21.94 29.61 -18.61
CA THR A 48 21.92 29.60 -17.14
C THR A 48 20.49 29.64 -16.57
N PRO A 49 19.56 30.51 -17.06
CA PRO A 49 18.18 30.54 -16.55
C PRO A 49 17.40 29.25 -16.85
N ILE A 50 17.62 28.65 -18.03
CA ILE A 50 16.94 27.42 -18.45
C ILE A 50 17.40 26.25 -17.59
N ILE A 51 18.70 26.11 -17.39
CA ILE A 51 19.29 25.03 -16.59
C ILE A 51 18.88 25.18 -15.12
N ALA A 52 18.86 26.41 -14.58
CA ALA A 52 18.41 26.68 -13.23
C ALA A 52 16.94 26.27 -13.02
N ASN A 53 16.05 26.61 -13.96
CA ASN A 53 14.65 26.22 -13.91
C ASN A 53 14.47 24.69 -13.98
N LEU A 54 15.15 24.02 -14.91
CA LEU A 54 15.10 22.56 -15.03
C LEU A 54 15.58 21.86 -13.76
N LEU A 55 16.69 22.34 -13.17
CA LEU A 55 17.21 21.81 -11.92
C LEU A 55 16.18 21.96 -10.79
N GLN A 56 15.53 23.12 -10.69
CA GLN A 56 14.50 23.37 -9.69
C GLN A 56 13.29 22.43 -9.85
N GLN A 57 12.86 22.18 -11.09
CA GLN A 57 11.78 21.23 -11.38
C GLN A 57 12.15 19.80 -11.03
N VAL A 58 13.39 19.38 -11.32
CA VAL A 58 13.88 18.03 -10.96
C VAL A 58 13.91 17.86 -9.44
N LEU A 59 14.44 18.83 -8.70
CA LEU A 59 14.49 18.77 -7.23
C LEU A 59 13.09 18.76 -6.61
N ALA A 60 12.17 19.56 -7.14
CA ALA A 60 10.77 19.57 -6.69
C ALA A 60 10.08 18.21 -6.96
N SER A 61 10.32 17.63 -8.14
CA SER A 61 9.76 16.33 -8.52
C SER A 61 10.33 15.19 -7.68
N GLU A 62 11.63 15.19 -7.41
CA GLU A 62 12.27 14.21 -6.52
C GLU A 62 11.69 14.27 -5.10
N LYS A 63 11.50 15.48 -4.56
CA LYS A 63 10.87 15.68 -3.25
C LYS A 63 9.43 15.16 -3.23
N ALA A 64 8.64 15.46 -4.26
CA ALA A 64 7.26 14.99 -4.37
C ALA A 64 7.18 13.46 -4.45
N LEU A 65 8.06 12.83 -5.24
CA LEU A 65 8.12 11.37 -5.37
C LEU A 65 8.52 10.68 -4.07
N LEU A 66 9.50 11.22 -3.35
CA LEU A 66 9.89 10.70 -2.03
C LEU A 66 8.75 10.81 -1.01
N GLN A 67 7.97 11.88 -1.07
CA GLN A 67 6.82 12.07 -0.18
C GLN A 67 5.70 11.07 -0.49
N ALA A 68 5.32 10.92 -1.76
CA ALA A 68 4.32 9.94 -2.19
C ALA A 68 4.71 8.50 -1.79
N GLU A 69 5.99 8.15 -1.91
CA GLU A 69 6.49 6.85 -1.50
C GLU A 69 6.43 6.63 0.02
N ARG A 70 6.67 7.68 0.83
CA ARG A 70 6.50 7.62 2.28
C ARG A 70 5.03 7.42 2.66
N GLU A 71 4.13 8.16 2.03
CA GLU A 71 2.68 8.05 2.25
C GLU A 71 2.18 6.65 1.90
N ARG A 72 2.60 6.10 0.75
CA ARG A 72 2.30 4.72 0.35
C ARG A 72 2.74 3.70 1.40
N LYS A 73 3.96 3.84 1.94
CA LYS A 73 4.49 2.96 2.99
C LYS A 73 3.67 3.07 4.28
N THR A 74 3.31 4.28 4.68
CA THR A 74 2.47 4.52 5.86
C THR A 74 1.09 3.88 5.71
N ALA A 75 0.40 4.13 4.59
CA ALA A 75 -0.91 3.55 4.31
C ALA A 75 -0.86 2.01 4.28
N SER A 76 0.19 1.42 3.69
CA SER A 76 0.38 -0.03 3.68
C SER A 76 0.57 -0.61 5.10
N SER A 77 1.33 0.09 5.96
CA SER A 77 1.54 -0.31 7.35
C SER A 77 0.25 -0.23 8.16
N GLU A 78 -0.52 0.84 7.97
CA GLU A 78 -1.82 1.03 8.63
C GLU A 78 -2.83 -0.04 8.23
N LEU A 79 -2.94 -0.34 6.93
CA LEU A 79 -3.80 -1.42 6.45
C LEU A 79 -3.41 -2.77 7.08
N LYS A 80 -2.12 -3.09 7.16
CA LYS A 80 -1.65 -4.32 7.82
C LYS A 80 -2.06 -4.36 9.29
N ARG A 81 -1.94 -3.25 10.03
CA ARG A 81 -2.39 -3.15 11.43
C ARG A 81 -3.90 -3.37 11.57
N LEU A 82 -4.70 -2.75 10.69
CA LEU A 82 -6.15 -2.93 10.67
C LEU A 82 -6.55 -4.37 10.39
N VAL A 83 -5.89 -5.03 9.42
CA VAL A 83 -6.12 -6.44 9.11
C VAL A 83 -5.79 -7.34 10.31
N THR A 84 -4.67 -7.10 11.00
CA THR A 84 -4.34 -7.85 12.21
C THR A 84 -5.39 -7.65 13.31
N LYS A 85 -5.78 -6.41 13.57
CA LYS A 85 -6.83 -6.11 14.56
C LYS A 85 -8.16 -6.78 14.21
N ALA A 86 -8.55 -6.73 12.93
CA ALA A 86 -9.76 -7.40 12.46
C ALA A 86 -9.68 -8.92 12.68
N LYS A 87 -8.53 -9.55 12.39
CA LYS A 87 -8.30 -10.97 12.65
C LYS A 87 -8.46 -11.32 14.12
N ASP A 88 -7.90 -10.53 15.03
CA ASP A 88 -7.99 -10.78 16.47
C ASP A 88 -9.44 -10.68 16.98
N VAL A 89 -10.19 -9.67 16.52
CA VAL A 89 -11.61 -9.50 16.84
C VAL A 89 -12.43 -10.68 16.29
N ILE A 90 -12.24 -11.03 15.02
CA ILE A 90 -12.91 -12.16 14.37
C ILE A 90 -12.64 -13.46 15.12
N MET A 91 -11.39 -13.72 15.52
CA MET A 91 -11.04 -14.92 16.28
C MET A 91 -11.69 -14.94 17.67
N THR A 92 -11.85 -13.78 18.31
CA THR A 92 -12.51 -13.66 19.62
C THR A 92 -14.02 -13.89 19.51
N MET A 93 -14.67 -13.27 18.51
CA MET A 93 -16.07 -13.53 18.19
C MET A 93 -16.28 -15.00 17.82
N TRP A 94 -15.38 -15.56 17.01
CA TRP A 94 -15.44 -16.97 16.59
C TRP A 94 -15.46 -17.94 17.77
N LYS A 95 -14.56 -17.75 18.74
CA LYS A 95 -14.54 -18.55 19.98
C LYS A 95 -15.87 -18.44 20.74
N SER A 96 -16.41 -17.23 20.84
CA SER A 96 -17.66 -16.96 21.56
C SER A 96 -18.87 -17.62 20.88
N VAL A 97 -18.95 -17.52 19.55
CA VAL A 97 -20.05 -18.14 18.79
C VAL A 97 -19.93 -19.66 18.81
N THR A 98 -18.72 -20.22 18.71
CA THR A 98 -18.50 -21.66 18.84
C THR A 98 -19.02 -22.18 20.19
N ALA A 99 -18.71 -21.48 21.29
CA ALA A 99 -19.21 -21.85 22.62
C ALA A 99 -20.75 -21.82 22.71
N LYS A 100 -21.40 -20.78 22.14
CA LYS A 100 -22.87 -20.70 22.08
C LYS A 100 -23.48 -21.82 21.23
N CYS A 101 -22.91 -22.08 20.06
CA CYS A 101 -23.38 -23.11 19.13
C CYS A 101 -23.27 -24.52 19.71
N SER A 102 -22.22 -24.84 20.47
CA SER A 102 -22.09 -26.12 21.19
C SER A 102 -23.21 -26.32 22.22
N ALA A 103 -23.71 -25.26 22.84
CA ALA A 103 -24.82 -25.34 23.78
C ALA A 103 -26.20 -25.44 23.11
N LYS A 104 -26.34 -24.96 21.87
CA LYS A 104 -27.62 -24.86 21.14
C LYS A 104 -27.50 -25.29 19.66
N PRO A 105 -27.31 -26.59 19.38
CA PRO A 105 -27.01 -27.08 18.03
C PRO A 105 -28.13 -26.82 17.00
N TYR A 106 -29.40 -26.81 17.41
CA TYR A 106 -30.53 -26.49 16.52
C TYR A 106 -30.54 -25.02 16.07
N GLN A 107 -30.13 -24.09 16.95
CA GLN A 107 -30.02 -22.68 16.61
C GLN A 107 -28.79 -22.39 15.74
N ALA A 108 -27.71 -23.13 15.94
CA ALA A 108 -26.49 -23.02 15.13
C ALA A 108 -26.76 -23.23 13.63
N THR A 109 -27.63 -24.17 13.27
CA THR A 109 -28.01 -24.42 11.87
C THR A 109 -28.79 -23.25 11.25
N ARG A 110 -29.65 -22.55 12.03
CA ARG A 110 -30.35 -21.34 11.56
C ARG A 110 -29.35 -20.24 11.24
N TRP A 111 -28.34 -20.08 12.10
CA TRP A 111 -27.24 -19.12 11.95
C TRP A 111 -26.23 -19.43 10.84
N GLY A 112 -26.51 -20.41 9.97
CA GLY A 112 -25.67 -20.73 8.81
C GLY A 112 -24.49 -21.67 9.11
N PHE A 113 -24.41 -22.23 10.32
CA PHE A 113 -23.37 -23.21 10.62
C PHE A 113 -23.74 -24.59 10.07
N ALA A 114 -22.78 -25.26 9.45
CA ALA A 114 -22.97 -26.64 9.00
C ALA A 114 -23.06 -27.58 10.22
N TYR A 115 -24.05 -28.48 10.25
CA TYR A 115 -24.30 -29.38 11.39
C TYR A 115 -24.14 -30.84 10.97
N LYS A 116 -23.37 -31.62 11.74
CA LYS A 116 -23.20 -33.06 11.51
C LYS A 116 -24.16 -33.84 12.42
N ALA A 117 -25.33 -34.15 11.85
CA ALA A 117 -26.44 -34.81 12.57
C ALA A 117 -26.07 -36.12 13.27
N ARG A 118 -25.12 -36.88 12.71
CA ARG A 118 -24.70 -38.18 13.27
C ARG A 118 -23.90 -38.07 14.57
N THR A 119 -23.25 -36.92 14.82
CA THR A 119 -22.37 -36.71 15.99
C THR A 119 -22.86 -35.58 16.89
N GLY A 120 -23.94 -34.88 16.53
CA GLY A 120 -24.41 -33.72 17.28
C GLY A 120 -23.51 -32.48 17.20
N ASN A 121 -22.53 -32.47 16.30
CA ASN A 121 -21.47 -31.47 16.29
C ASN A 121 -21.66 -30.44 15.17
N VAL A 122 -21.42 -29.19 15.51
CA VAL A 122 -21.34 -28.08 14.55
C VAL A 122 -19.98 -28.14 13.84
N LEU A 123 -20.00 -28.13 12.52
CA LEU A 123 -18.82 -28.06 11.66
C LEU A 123 -18.34 -26.62 11.60
N LEU A 124 -17.12 -26.41 12.08
CA LEU A 124 -16.52 -25.10 12.15
C LEU A 124 -15.81 -24.77 10.82
N PRO A 125 -16.08 -23.61 10.17
CA PRO A 125 -15.33 -23.11 9.04
C PRO A 125 -13.82 -23.07 9.31
N GLN A 126 -13.06 -23.56 8.34
CA GLN A 126 -11.64 -23.82 8.51
C GLN A 126 -10.81 -22.62 8.04
N THR A 127 -11.26 -21.92 7.01
CA THR A 127 -10.56 -20.76 6.45
C THR A 127 -11.01 -19.45 7.09
N PHE A 128 -10.17 -18.41 6.99
CA PHE A 128 -10.50 -17.08 7.49
C PHE A 128 -11.71 -16.47 6.77
N ASP A 129 -11.78 -16.63 5.44
CA ASP A 129 -12.87 -16.08 4.63
C ASP A 129 -14.21 -16.77 4.94
N GLU A 130 -14.20 -18.09 5.17
CA GLU A 130 -15.39 -18.81 5.63
C GLU A 130 -15.85 -18.34 7.01
N ARG A 131 -14.91 -18.13 7.96
CA ARG A 131 -15.25 -17.58 9.29
C ARG A 131 -15.83 -16.18 9.19
N LEU A 132 -15.28 -15.33 8.33
CA LEU A 132 -15.77 -13.98 8.09
C LEU A 132 -17.22 -14.01 7.59
N ARG A 133 -17.50 -14.82 6.55
CA ARG A 133 -18.86 -14.96 5.98
C ARG A 133 -19.84 -15.50 7.02
N THR A 134 -19.46 -16.56 7.73
CA THR A 134 -20.32 -17.19 8.75
C THR A 134 -20.63 -16.21 9.89
N LEU A 135 -19.65 -15.42 10.34
CA LEU A 135 -19.87 -14.39 11.35
C LEU A 135 -20.77 -13.25 10.84
N HIS A 136 -20.58 -12.83 9.59
CA HIS A 136 -21.45 -11.83 8.97
C HIS A 136 -22.91 -12.30 8.91
N ASP A 137 -23.13 -13.55 8.52
CA ASP A 137 -24.46 -14.16 8.46
C ASP A 137 -25.07 -14.30 9.86
N TYR A 138 -24.29 -14.74 10.85
CA TYR A 138 -24.71 -14.78 12.26
C TYR A 138 -25.12 -13.40 12.79
N ILE A 139 -24.29 -12.38 12.60
CA ILE A 139 -24.58 -11.01 13.05
C ILE A 139 -25.85 -10.47 12.39
N THR A 140 -25.98 -10.65 11.07
CA THR A 140 -27.14 -10.19 10.31
C THR A 140 -28.41 -10.84 10.84
N GLN A 141 -28.38 -12.15 11.10
CA GLN A 141 -29.56 -12.85 11.62
C GLN A 141 -29.92 -12.49 13.06
N GLU A 142 -28.94 -12.33 13.96
CA GLU A 142 -29.23 -11.89 15.34
C GLU A 142 -29.71 -10.43 15.39
N GLN A 143 -29.21 -9.56 14.52
CA GLN A 143 -29.70 -8.18 14.40
C GLN A 143 -31.17 -8.11 13.97
N HIS A 144 -31.66 -9.10 13.23
CA HIS A 144 -33.04 -9.19 12.76
C HIS A 144 -33.94 -10.12 13.60
N GLN A 145 -33.43 -10.73 14.68
CA GLN A 145 -34.26 -11.50 15.60
C GLN A 145 -35.16 -10.58 16.44
N PRO A 146 -36.47 -10.87 16.54
CA PRO A 146 -37.37 -10.13 17.42
C PRO A 146 -36.92 -10.29 18.89
N GLU A 147 -37.03 -9.22 19.68
CA GLU A 147 -36.48 -9.15 21.05
C GLU A 147 -36.96 -10.26 22.00
N ALA A 148 -38.11 -10.88 21.72
CA ALA A 148 -38.65 -12.01 22.49
C ALA A 148 -37.84 -13.32 22.32
N GLU A 149 -36.98 -13.43 21.30
CA GLU A 149 -36.15 -14.61 21.01
C GLU A 149 -34.64 -14.39 21.23
N ARG A 150 -34.22 -13.19 21.66
CA ARG A 150 -32.83 -12.84 21.99
C ARG A 150 -32.45 -13.31 23.40
#